data_AF-A0A350P822-F1
#
_entry.id   AF-A0A350P822-F1
#
_cell.length_a   1.000
_cell.length_b   1.000
_cell.length_c   1.000
_cell.angle_alpha   90.00
_cell.angle_beta   90.00
_cell.angle_gamma   90.00
#
_symmetry.space_group_name_H-M   'P 1'
#
loop_
_entity.id
_entity.type
_entity.pdbx_description
1 polymer ?
#
loop_
_entity_poly.entity_id
_entity_poly.type
_entity_poly.pdbx_seq_one_letter_code
_entity_poly.pdbx_strand_id
1 'polypeptide(L)'
;MINWPSHVQVLHVKYEVILKPRTEMKEDDGFCCDDRLLICVCSDLPVQNQIETFWHEIKHAVNCQMDLSDDSTEEDFVLRGAKGELAVMKDNPCLMEMFRLL
;
A
#
# COMPACT_ATOMS: atom_id res chain seq x y z
N MET A 1 11.67 8.27 14.35
CA MET A 1 11.77 8.50 12.90
C MET A 1 11.40 7.21 12.23
N ILE A 2 10.40 7.19 11.34
CA ILE A 2 9.98 5.98 10.64
C ILE A 2 11.03 5.63 9.60
N ASN A 3 11.42 4.36 9.57
CA ASN A 3 12.22 3.82 8.48
C ASN A 3 11.28 3.30 7.39
N TRP A 4 10.99 4.13 6.41
CA TRP A 4 10.14 3.76 5.29
C TRP A 4 10.84 2.72 4.41
N PRO A 5 10.18 1.61 4.04
CA PRO A 5 10.77 0.67 3.09
C PRO A 5 10.93 1.37 1.74
N SER A 6 12.02 1.10 1.02
CA SER A 6 12.17 1.61 -0.35
C SER A 6 11.30 0.83 -1.35
N HIS A 7 10.85 -0.37 -0.96
CA HIS A 7 10.01 -1.23 -1.78
C HIS A 7 9.08 -2.08 -0.92
N VAL A 8 7.94 -2.48 -1.48
CA VAL A 8 7.04 -3.49 -0.91
C VAL A 8 6.77 -4.60 -1.92
N GLN A 9 6.88 -5.84 -1.47
CA GLN A 9 6.48 -7.02 -2.22
C GLN A 9 4.96 -7.21 -2.11
N VAL A 10 4.25 -7.14 -3.22
CA VAL A 10 2.82 -7.45 -3.31
C VAL A 10 2.66 -8.68 -4.20
N LEU A 11 2.40 -9.83 -3.56
CA LEU A 11 2.39 -11.15 -4.22
C LEU A 11 3.69 -11.41 -4.99
N HIS A 12 3.64 -11.44 -6.32
CA HIS A 12 4.77 -11.72 -7.20
C HIS A 12 5.41 -10.45 -7.77
N VAL A 13 4.92 -9.27 -7.38
CA VAL A 13 5.30 -7.97 -7.92
C VAL A 13 5.92 -7.09 -6.84
N LYS A 14 6.96 -6.33 -7.20
CA LYS A 14 7.67 -5.46 -6.25
C LYS A 14 7.45 -4.00 -6.62
N TYR A 15 6.81 -3.26 -5.72
CA TYR A 15 6.52 -1.84 -5.88
C TYR A 15 7.62 -1.00 -5.25
N GLU A 16 8.08 0.04 -5.94
CA GLU A 16 8.87 1.12 -5.34
C GLU A 16 7.97 1.94 -4.41
N VAL A 17 8.53 2.41 -3.30
CA VAL A 17 7.82 3.25 -2.33
C VAL A 17 8.54 4.59 -2.25
N ILE A 18 7.80 5.67 -2.53
CA ILE A 18 8.31 7.03 -2.46
C ILE A 18 7.45 7.90 -1.56
N LEU A 19 8.10 8.90 -0.97
CA LEU A 19 7.44 9.98 -0.23
C LEU A 19 7.59 11.26 -1.03
N LYS A 20 6.49 11.99 -1.21
CA LYS A 20 6.45 13.26 -1.94
C LYS A 20 5.73 14.33 -1.13
N PRO A 21 6.19 15.60 -1.15
CA PRO A 21 5.46 16.68 -0.52
C PRO A 21 4.15 16.91 -1.26
N ARG A 22 3.14 17.48 -0.59
CA ARG A 22 1.82 17.75 -1.18
C ARG A 22 1.89 18.61 -2.45
N THR A 23 2.90 19.48 -2.52
CA THR A 23 3.15 20.34 -3.69
C THR A 23 3.52 19.57 -4.97
N GLU A 24 3.98 18.32 -4.85
CA GLU A 24 4.29 17.43 -5.98
C GLU A 24 3.16 16.42 -6.27
N MET A 25 2.06 16.45 -5.51
CA MET A 25 0.93 15.52 -5.62
C MET A 25 -0.27 16.17 -6.30
N LYS A 26 -1.07 15.38 -7.03
CA LYS A 26 -2.12 15.89 -7.91
C LYS A 26 -3.47 16.15 -7.25
N GLU A 27 -3.70 15.69 -6.02
CA GLU A 27 -4.76 16.10 -5.07
C GLU A 27 -4.93 15.07 -3.94
N ASP A 28 -4.48 13.83 -4.16
CA ASP A 28 -4.62 12.75 -3.17
C ASP A 28 -3.49 12.70 -2.13
N ASP A 29 -3.81 12.09 -1.00
CA ASP A 29 -2.90 11.84 0.12
C ASP A 29 -1.89 10.72 -0.19
N GLY A 30 -2.19 9.87 -1.16
CA GLY A 30 -1.35 8.79 -1.69
C GLY A 30 -1.87 8.32 -3.05
N PHE A 31 -1.08 7.51 -3.76
CA PHE A 31 -1.56 6.77 -4.92
C PHE A 31 -0.73 5.52 -5.19
N CYS A 32 -1.40 4.49 -5.73
CA CYS A 32 -0.80 3.33 -6.36
C CYS A 32 -0.84 3.48 -7.90
N CYS A 33 0.28 3.21 -8.56
CA CYS A 33 0.38 3.18 -10.02
C CYS A 33 0.92 1.82 -10.46
N ASP A 34 0.02 0.89 -10.78
CA ASP A 34 0.37 -0.48 -11.15
C ASP A 34 1.21 -0.56 -12.43
N ASP A 35 0.96 0.29 -13.43
CA ASP A 35 1.78 0.31 -14.65
C ASP A 35 3.26 0.65 -14.41
N ARG A 36 3.53 1.42 -13.33
CA ARG A 36 4.88 1.86 -12.96
C ARG A 36 5.42 1.12 -11.74
N LEU A 37 4.64 0.22 -11.15
CA LEU A 37 4.97 -0.47 -9.90
C LEU A 37 5.40 0.51 -8.81
N LEU A 38 4.58 1.53 -8.57
CA LEU A 38 4.91 2.64 -7.68
C LEU A 38 3.79 2.86 -6.65
N ILE A 39 4.18 2.96 -5.39
CA ILE A 39 3.34 3.46 -4.30
C ILE A 39 3.92 4.79 -3.82
N CYS A 40 3.11 5.85 -3.83
CA CYS A 40 3.50 7.17 -3.37
C CYS A 40 2.63 7.60 -2.19
N VAL A 41 3.25 8.20 -1.17
CA VAL A 41 2.56 8.74 0.01
C VAL A 41 2.98 10.19 0.24
N CYS A 42 2.03 11.02 0.66
CA CYS A 42 2.28 12.42 0.97
C CYS A 42 3.12 12.56 2.26
N SER A 43 4.32 13.13 2.14
CA SER A 43 5.26 13.32 3.27
C SER A 43 4.80 14.37 4.28
N ASP A 44 3.84 15.22 3.88
CA ASP A 44 3.37 16.34 4.70
C ASP A 44 2.25 15.93 5.67
N LEU A 45 1.75 14.69 5.55
CA LEU A 45 0.74 14.16 6.46
C LEU A 45 1.35 13.88 7.85
N PRO A 46 0.53 13.90 8.92
CA PRO A 46 0.92 13.29 10.19
C PRO A 46 1.36 11.85 9.98
N VAL A 47 2.36 11.41 10.74
CA VAL A 47 2.97 10.08 10.62
C VAL A 47 1.94 8.94 10.60
N GLN A 48 0.94 8.98 11.48
CA GLN A 48 -0.11 7.95 11.52
C GLN A 48 -0.91 7.92 10.22
N ASN A 49 -1.34 9.08 9.73
CA ASN A 49 -2.04 9.20 8.45
C ASN A 49 -1.18 8.72 7.27
N GLN A 50 0.14 8.97 7.28
CA GLN A 50 1.03 8.42 6.24
C GLN A 50 0.99 6.89 6.23
N ILE A 51 1.05 6.26 7.41
CA ILE A 51 1.00 4.79 7.53
C ILE A 51 -0.35 4.25 7.04
N GLU A 52 -1.46 4.88 7.43
CA GLU A 52 -2.81 4.50 7.00
C GLU A 52 -2.97 4.63 5.49
N THR A 53 -2.55 5.76 4.92
CA THR A 53 -2.53 5.99 3.46
C THR A 53 -1.64 4.97 2.77
N PHE A 54 -0.48 4.64 3.32
CA PHE A 54 0.39 3.64 2.73
C PHE A 54 -0.27 2.26 2.68
N TRP A 55 -0.92 1.84 3.76
CA TRP A 55 -1.66 0.58 3.76
C TRP A 55 -2.83 0.61 2.78
N HIS A 56 -3.51 1.74 2.65
CA HIS A 56 -4.55 1.95 1.64
C HIS A 56 -4.02 1.71 0.22
N GLU A 57 -2.87 2.30 -0.14
CA GLU A 57 -2.27 2.10 -1.47
C GLU A 57 -1.77 0.68 -1.69
N ILE A 58 -1.26 0.01 -0.64
CA ILE A 58 -0.93 -1.42 -0.70
C ILE A 58 -2.19 -2.23 -1.00
N LYS A 59 -3.34 -1.89 -0.43
CA LYS A 59 -4.62 -2.58 -0.72
C LYS A 59 -5.05 -2.37 -2.17
N HIS A 60 -4.84 -1.18 -2.75
CA HIS A 60 -5.04 -0.98 -4.19
C HIS A 60 -4.17 -1.92 -5.03
N ALA A 61 -2.88 -2.02 -4.72
CA ALA A 61 -1.98 -2.97 -5.38
C ALA A 61 -2.45 -4.43 -5.21
N VAL A 62 -2.84 -4.84 -3.99
CA VAL A 62 -3.38 -6.19 -3.73
C VAL A 62 -4.62 -6.47 -4.56
N ASN A 63 -5.56 -5.53 -4.60
CA ASN A 63 -6.79 -5.68 -5.37
C ASN A 63 -6.49 -5.85 -6.86
N CYS A 64 -5.60 -5.02 -7.42
CA CYS A 64 -5.15 -5.16 -8.80
C CYS A 64 -4.57 -6.55 -9.08
N GLN A 65 -3.62 -7.01 -8.25
CA GLN A 65 -2.94 -8.30 -8.46
C GLN A 65 -3.85 -9.52 -8.21
N MET A 66 -4.95 -9.35 -7.49
CA MET A 66 -5.94 -10.40 -7.21
C MET A 66 -7.16 -10.36 -8.14
N ASP A 67 -7.17 -9.46 -9.13
CA ASP A 67 -8.31 -9.22 -10.02
C ASP A 67 -9.59 -8.92 -9.22
N LEU A 68 -9.46 -7.98 -8.28
CA LEU A 68 -10.54 -7.43 -7.45
C LEU A 68 -10.83 -6.00 -7.90
N SER A 69 -12.11 -5.71 -8.05
CA SER A 69 -12.66 -4.43 -8.51
C SER A 69 -13.90 -4.06 -7.72
N ASP A 70 -14.48 -2.89 -7.98
CA ASP A 70 -15.72 -2.44 -7.35
C ASP A 70 -16.93 -3.34 -7.67
N ASP A 71 -16.84 -4.14 -8.73
CA ASP A 71 -17.87 -5.13 -9.11
C ASP A 71 -17.67 -6.49 -8.40
N SER A 72 -16.56 -6.68 -7.68
CA SER A 72 -16.28 -7.92 -6.95
C SER A 72 -17.19 -8.07 -5.72
N THR A 73 -17.54 -9.30 -5.39
CA THR A 73 -18.40 -9.55 -4.23
C THR A 73 -17.64 -9.39 -2.93
N GLU A 74 -18.34 -9.18 -1.82
CA GLU A 74 -17.73 -9.20 -0.48
C GLU A 74 -16.94 -10.51 -0.23
N GLU A 75 -17.49 -11.65 -0.65
CA GLU A 75 -16.84 -12.95 -0.51
C GLU A 75 -15.53 -13.03 -1.31
N ASP A 76 -15.45 -12.37 -2.47
CA ASP A 76 -14.20 -12.26 -3.23
C ASP A 76 -13.13 -11.50 -2.45
N PHE A 77 -13.49 -10.37 -1.82
CA PHE A 77 -12.56 -9.61 -0.98
C PHE A 77 -12.12 -10.42 0.24
N VAL A 78 -13.02 -11.18 0.86
CA VAL A 78 -12.68 -12.05 2.00
C VAL A 78 -11.77 -13.20 1.58
N LEU A 79 -12.06 -13.89 0.47
CA LEU A 79 -11.32 -15.09 0.07
C LEU A 79 -10.02 -14.79 -0.67
N ARG A 80 -9.99 -13.76 -1.52
CA ARG A 80 -8.81 -13.38 -2.32
C ARG A 80 -8.08 -12.18 -1.71
N GLY A 81 -8.80 -11.13 -1.35
CA GLY A 81 -8.22 -9.91 -0.77
C GLY A 81 -7.45 -10.22 0.52
N ALA A 82 -8.07 -10.94 1.47
CA ALA A 82 -7.40 -11.30 2.72
C ALA A 82 -6.14 -12.17 2.50
N LYS A 83 -6.14 -13.07 1.50
CA LYS A 83 -4.94 -13.85 1.14
C LYS A 83 -3.83 -12.94 0.61
N GLY A 84 -4.17 -11.94 -0.17
CA GLY A 84 -3.24 -10.94 -0.68
C GLY A 84 -2.63 -10.10 0.43
N GLU A 85 -3.45 -9.58 1.33
CA GLU A 85 -3.00 -8.82 2.50
C GLU A 85 -2.06 -9.66 3.39
N LEU A 86 -2.42 -10.92 3.68
CA LEU A 86 -1.56 -11.82 4.45
C LEU A 86 -0.22 -12.12 3.75
N ALA A 87 -0.22 -12.24 2.43
CA ALA A 87 1.02 -12.43 1.66
C ALA A 87 1.92 -11.19 1.77
N VAL A 88 1.37 -9.98 1.64
CA VAL A 88 2.13 -8.73 1.87
C VAL A 88 2.76 -8.72 3.26
N MET A 89 1.99 -9.04 4.30
CA MET A 89 2.50 -9.05 5.68
C MET A 89 3.61 -10.08 5.90
N LYS A 90 3.48 -11.25 5.27
CA LYS A 90 4.49 -12.32 5.33
C LYS A 90 5.80 -11.91 4.64
N ASP A 91 5.69 -11.32 3.44
CA ASP A 91 6.86 -11.05 2.60
C ASP A 91 7.55 -9.71 2.94
N ASN A 92 6.89 -8.85 3.73
CA ASN A 92 7.41 -7.54 4.16
C ASN A 92 7.39 -7.40 5.69
N PRO A 93 8.22 -8.15 6.44
CA PRO A 93 8.19 -8.15 7.90
C PRO A 93 8.47 -6.77 8.52
N CYS A 94 9.12 -5.86 7.80
CA CYS A 94 9.34 -4.48 8.26
C CYS A 94 8.04 -3.69 8.46
N LEU A 95 6.96 -4.05 7.75
CA LEU A 95 5.66 -3.40 7.90
C LEU A 95 5.08 -3.62 9.32
N MET A 96 5.36 -4.77 9.93
CA MET A 96 4.93 -5.07 11.30
C MET A 96 5.52 -4.09 12.33
N GLU A 97 6.76 -3.64 12.12
CA GLU A 97 7.39 -2.67 13.01
C GLU A 97 6.80 -1.28 12.81
N MET A 98 6.55 -0.90 11.56
CA MET A 98 5.94 0.38 11.21
C MET A 98 4.51 0.49 11.74
N PHE A 99 3.69 -0.56 11.65
CA PHE A 99 2.30 -0.56 12.11
C PHE A 99 2.15 -0.55 13.64
N ARG A 100 3.22 -0.76 14.42
CA ARG A 100 3.19 -0.53 15.88
C ARG A 100 3.10 0.94 16.27
N LEU A 101 3.22 1.85 15.29
CA LEU A 101 3.16 3.29 15.49
C LEU A 101 1.76 3.87 15.25
N LEU A 102 0.81 3.02 14.81
CA LEU A 102 -0.63 3.30 14.82
C LEU A 102 -1.15 3.19 16.26
#